data_AF-A0A1D9PZ99-F1
#
_entry.id   AF-A0A1D9PZ99-F1
#
_cell.length_a   1.000
_cell.length_b   1.000
_cell.length_c   1.000
_cell.angle_alpha   90.00
_cell.angle_beta   90.00
_cell.angle_gamma   90.00
#
_symmetry.space_group_name_H-M   'P 1'
#
loop_
_entity.id
_entity.type
_entity.pdbx_description
1 polymer ?
#
loop_
_entity_poly.entity_id
_entity_poly.type
_entity_poly.pdbx_seq_one_letter_code
_entity_poly.pdbx_strand_id
1 'polypeptide(L)'
;MHLLLPLLHLSFPLISLISLLPITQACLTYHAEFPFDNDKPFIGKIIDNGVETCWINMSYNEHWKWQAMENEKDWGRREWVWKPWPFTCTKKQWEGKMKNNATDRSYSAELGVGLRGVTYRAHGVKFWFNPDTVEDVEGDRWVYNKKMWCAEK
;
A
#
# COMPACT_ATOMS: atom_id res chain seq x y z
N MET A 1 38.78 -69.87 -2.95
CA MET A 1 39.25 -68.53 -2.59
C MET A 1 38.79 -67.54 -3.66
N HIS A 2 37.53 -67.11 -3.57
CA HIS A 2 36.99 -66.03 -4.39
C HIS A 2 36.33 -65.03 -3.45
N LEU A 3 36.84 -63.80 -3.52
CA LEU A 3 36.56 -62.69 -2.63
C LEU A 3 35.13 -62.18 -2.83
N LEU A 4 34.38 -62.16 -1.74
CA LEU A 4 33.19 -61.32 -1.57
C LEU A 4 33.65 -59.85 -1.47
N LEU A 5 33.28 -59.01 -2.42
CA LEU A 5 33.33 -57.55 -2.23
C LEU A 5 32.17 -57.14 -1.31
N PRO A 6 32.40 -56.30 -0.28
CA PRO A 6 31.31 -55.62 0.40
C PRO A 6 30.89 -54.41 -0.45
N LEU A 7 29.61 -54.36 -0.83
CA LEU A 7 28.96 -53.13 -1.26
C LEU A 7 28.96 -52.15 -0.09
N LEU A 8 29.88 -51.18 -0.14
CA LEU A 8 29.83 -49.97 0.69
C LEU A 8 28.61 -49.15 0.27
N HIS A 9 27.55 -49.21 1.07
CA HIS A 9 26.47 -48.24 1.02
C HIS A 9 27.03 -46.85 1.37
N LEU A 10 27.32 -46.04 0.35
CA LEU A 10 27.45 -44.60 0.51
C LEU A 10 26.06 -44.03 0.83
N SER A 11 25.76 -43.93 2.12
CA SER A 11 24.71 -43.04 2.63
C SER A 11 25.16 -41.59 2.39
N PHE A 12 24.83 -41.06 1.22
CA PHE A 12 24.86 -39.61 1.00
C PHE A 12 23.92 -38.95 2.02
N PRO A 13 24.40 -38.06 2.90
CA PRO A 13 23.48 -37.19 3.59
C PRO A 13 22.89 -36.29 2.52
N LEU A 14 21.59 -36.46 2.26
CA LEU A 14 20.76 -35.48 1.59
C LEU A 14 20.79 -34.23 2.48
N ILE A 15 21.85 -33.42 2.36
CA ILE A 15 21.91 -32.10 2.97
C ILE A 15 20.80 -31.34 2.25
N SER A 16 19.63 -31.36 2.87
CA SER A 16 18.51 -30.52 2.53
C SER A 16 19.02 -29.09 2.72
N LEU A 17 19.55 -28.53 1.63
CA LEU A 17 19.83 -27.12 1.50
C LEU A 17 18.45 -26.45 1.47
N ILE A 18 17.81 -26.40 2.65
CA ILE A 18 16.69 -25.51 2.91
C ILE A 18 17.31 -24.14 2.74
N SER A 19 17.24 -23.64 1.51
CA SER A 19 17.54 -22.27 1.17
C SER A 19 16.82 -21.41 2.19
N LEU A 20 17.60 -20.77 3.07
CA LEU A 20 17.20 -19.60 3.84
C LEU A 20 16.90 -18.48 2.83
N LEU A 21 15.89 -18.68 2.00
CA LEU A 21 15.23 -17.58 1.34
C LEU A 21 14.72 -16.73 2.51
N PRO A 22 15.11 -15.46 2.60
CA PRO A 22 14.52 -14.59 3.59
C PRO A 22 13.02 -14.70 3.38
N ILE A 23 12.30 -15.12 4.41
CA ILE A 23 10.84 -15.01 4.43
C ILE A 23 10.61 -13.51 4.32
N THR A 24 10.37 -13.02 3.10
CA THR A 24 10.01 -11.63 2.87
C THR A 24 8.67 -11.45 3.54
N GLN A 25 8.69 -11.00 4.79
CA GLN A 25 7.48 -10.66 5.52
C GLN A 25 6.88 -9.42 4.88
N ALA A 26 5.55 -9.44 4.68
CA ALA A 26 4.87 -8.57 3.73
C ALA A 26 5.22 -7.07 3.89
N CYS A 27 5.04 -6.39 5.00
CA CYS A 27 5.40 -4.98 5.15
C CYS A 27 4.84 -3.97 4.12
N LEU A 28 3.73 -3.38 4.52
CA LEU A 28 3.15 -2.19 3.95
C LEU A 28 3.49 -0.99 4.84
N THR A 29 3.90 0.11 4.22
CA THR A 29 4.11 1.38 4.92
C THR A 29 3.34 2.51 4.25
N TYR A 30 2.79 3.40 5.08
CA TYR A 30 2.16 4.63 4.67
C TYR A 30 2.88 5.79 5.37
N HIS A 31 3.15 6.84 4.62
CA HIS A 31 3.72 8.07 5.15
C HIS A 31 3.10 9.25 4.42
N ALA A 32 2.74 10.29 5.18
CA ALA A 32 2.28 11.53 4.59
C ALA A 32 2.54 12.76 5.47
N GLU A 33 2.58 13.91 4.83
CA GLU A 33 2.72 15.22 5.44
C GLU A 33 1.58 16.12 4.97
N PHE A 34 0.87 16.73 5.92
CA PHE A 34 -0.24 17.64 5.67
C PHE A 34 0.08 19.02 6.23
N PRO A 35 0.43 20.00 5.40
CA PRO A 35 0.74 21.35 5.86
C PRO A 35 -0.51 22.02 6.45
N PHE A 36 -0.34 22.91 7.42
CA PHE A 36 -1.44 23.73 7.94
C PHE A 36 -1.92 24.79 6.94
N ASP A 37 -1.04 25.17 6.02
CA ASP A 37 -1.35 26.04 4.88
C ASP A 37 -2.13 25.26 3.81
N ASN A 38 -3.37 25.68 3.57
CA ASN A 38 -4.31 25.01 2.66
C ASN A 38 -3.91 25.09 1.18
N ASP A 39 -2.99 25.99 0.81
CA ASP A 39 -2.45 26.12 -0.54
C ASP A 39 -1.20 25.25 -0.75
N LYS A 40 -0.55 24.81 0.33
CA LYS A 40 0.55 23.86 0.23
C LYS A 40 0.02 22.44 0.03
N PRO A 41 0.74 21.60 -0.73
CA PRO A 41 0.28 20.26 -1.01
C PRO A 41 0.41 19.36 0.22
N PHE A 42 -0.64 18.58 0.46
CA PHE A 42 -0.52 17.30 1.15
C PHE A 42 0.29 16.34 0.28
N ILE A 43 1.32 15.74 0.86
CA ILE A 43 2.20 14.79 0.18
C ILE A 43 2.10 13.45 0.89
N GLY A 44 1.72 12.40 0.19
CA GLY A 44 1.58 11.07 0.79
C GLY A 44 2.01 9.96 -0.16
N LYS A 45 2.48 8.85 0.42
CA LYS A 45 2.87 7.65 -0.33
C LYS A 45 2.52 6.37 0.41
N ILE A 46 2.26 5.34 -0.37
CA ILE A 46 2.07 3.96 0.08
C ILE A 46 3.17 3.12 -0.56
N ILE A 47 3.90 2.38 0.28
CA ILE A 47 4.99 1.50 -0.14
C ILE A 47 4.66 0.09 0.30
N ASP A 48 4.52 -0.82 -0.66
CA ASP A 48 4.18 -2.22 -0.48
C ASP A 48 5.40 -3.09 -0.80
N ASN A 49 5.91 -3.83 0.19
CA ASN A 49 7.12 -4.66 0.04
C ASN A 49 8.33 -3.88 -0.53
N GLY A 50 8.48 -2.61 -0.16
CA GLY A 50 9.58 -1.74 -0.62
C GLY A 50 9.35 -1.06 -1.98
N VAL A 51 8.22 -1.31 -2.65
CA VAL A 51 7.85 -0.63 -3.90
C VAL A 51 6.82 0.45 -3.61
N GLU A 52 7.07 1.69 -4.05
CA GLU A 52 6.05 2.75 -4.01
C GLU A 52 4.93 2.43 -5.01
N THR A 53 3.71 2.24 -4.50
CA THR A 53 2.57 1.79 -5.31
C THR A 53 1.57 2.89 -5.58
N CYS A 54 1.39 3.81 -4.63
CA CYS A 54 0.48 4.94 -4.73
C CYS A 54 1.10 6.19 -4.09
N TRP A 55 0.85 7.34 -4.69
CA TRP A 55 1.26 8.64 -4.16
C TRP A 55 0.18 9.70 -4.39
N ILE A 56 0.27 10.77 -3.62
CA ILE A 56 -0.59 11.94 -3.76
C ILE A 56 0.23 13.20 -3.50
N ASN A 57 -0.05 14.21 -4.29
CA ASN A 57 0.49 15.55 -4.17
C ASN A 57 -0.64 16.49 -4.58
N MET A 58 -1.36 17.02 -3.60
CA MET A 58 -2.56 17.83 -3.81
C MET A 58 -2.78 18.72 -2.59
N SER A 59 -3.15 19.97 -2.79
CA SER A 59 -3.55 20.89 -1.72
C SER A 59 -5.02 20.72 -1.33
N TYR A 60 -5.41 21.24 -0.17
CA TYR A 60 -6.81 21.24 0.25
C TYR A 60 -7.68 22.04 -0.72
N ASN A 61 -7.17 23.18 -1.18
CA ASN A 61 -7.89 24.04 -2.11
C ASN A 61 -8.07 23.39 -3.50
N GLU A 62 -7.11 22.60 -3.98
CA GLU A 62 -7.28 21.81 -5.20
C GLU A 62 -8.35 20.72 -5.04
N HIS A 63 -8.32 19.98 -3.92
CA HIS A 63 -9.34 18.97 -3.63
C HIS A 63 -10.73 19.59 -3.52
N TRP A 64 -10.86 20.75 -2.87
CA TRP A 64 -12.11 21.48 -2.73
C TRP A 64 -12.69 21.92 -4.08
N LYS A 65 -11.85 22.43 -4.99
CA LYS A 65 -12.28 22.78 -6.36
C LYS A 65 -12.77 21.55 -7.11
N TRP A 66 -12.05 20.43 -7.00
CA TRP A 66 -12.47 19.17 -7.61
C TRP A 66 -13.81 18.67 -7.05
N GLN A 67 -13.98 18.72 -5.73
CA GLN A 67 -15.23 18.39 -5.04
C GLN A 67 -16.41 19.21 -5.54
N ALA A 68 -16.22 20.52 -5.71
CA ALA A 68 -17.27 21.39 -6.24
C ALA A 68 -17.67 20.99 -7.66
N MET A 69 -16.69 20.81 -8.55
CA MET A 69 -16.94 20.40 -9.93
C MET A 69 -17.65 19.03 -10.03
N GLU A 70 -17.26 18.06 -9.21
CA GLU A 70 -17.88 16.73 -9.21
C GLU A 70 -19.32 16.75 -8.68
N ASN A 71 -19.63 17.62 -7.72
CA ASN A 71 -21.00 17.77 -7.24
C ASN A 71 -21.88 18.54 -8.23
N GLU A 72 -21.34 19.54 -8.94
CA GLU A 72 -22.07 20.28 -9.98
C GLU A 72 -22.45 19.43 -11.20
N LYS A 73 -21.66 18.39 -11.52
CA LYS A 73 -21.97 17.48 -12.64
C LYS A 73 -23.28 16.71 -12.45
N ASP A 74 -23.75 16.54 -11.23
CA ASP A 74 -24.94 15.74 -10.90
C ASP A 74 -26.13 16.64 -10.53
N TRP A 75 -26.66 17.33 -11.54
CA TRP A 75 -27.78 18.29 -11.44
C TRP A 75 -29.07 17.71 -10.82
N GLY A 76 -29.22 16.39 -10.74
CA GLY A 76 -30.38 15.73 -10.15
C GLY A 76 -30.28 15.52 -8.64
N ARG A 77 -29.10 15.72 -8.04
CA ARG A 77 -28.88 15.45 -6.62
C ARG A 77 -29.12 16.69 -5.77
N ARG A 78 -29.94 16.55 -4.73
CA ARG A 78 -30.25 17.63 -3.76
C ARG A 78 -29.23 17.76 -2.63
N GLU A 79 -28.34 16.79 -2.48
CA GLU A 79 -27.40 16.69 -1.35
C GLU A 79 -25.96 16.62 -1.83
N TRP A 80 -25.09 17.31 -1.10
CA TRP A 80 -23.65 17.30 -1.34
C TRP A 80 -23.04 15.95 -0.94
N VAL A 81 -22.25 15.36 -1.83
CA VAL A 81 -21.54 14.10 -1.57
C VAL A 81 -20.05 14.38 -1.43
N TRP A 82 -19.53 14.11 -0.23
CA TRP A 82 -18.11 14.20 0.05
C TRP A 82 -17.33 13.08 -0.64
N LYS A 83 -16.40 13.45 -1.52
CA LYS A 83 -15.47 12.53 -2.16
C LYS A 83 -14.16 12.41 -1.38
N PRO A 84 -13.55 11.21 -1.31
CA PRO A 84 -12.23 11.04 -0.73
C PRO A 84 -11.16 11.71 -1.59
N TRP A 85 -9.94 11.76 -1.06
CA TRP A 85 -8.75 12.23 -1.78
C TRP A 85 -8.17 11.07 -2.60
N PRO A 86 -8.15 11.14 -3.95
CA PRO A 86 -7.65 10.07 -4.78
C PRO A 86 -6.11 10.09 -4.86
N PHE A 87 -5.50 8.91 -4.79
CA PHE A 87 -4.08 8.75 -5.06
C PHE A 87 -3.86 8.44 -6.54
N THR A 88 -2.72 8.86 -7.07
CA THR A 88 -2.18 8.30 -8.30
C THR A 88 -1.47 6.99 -7.96
N CYS A 89 -1.80 5.91 -8.66
CA CYS A 89 -1.26 4.58 -8.37
C CYS A 89 -0.68 3.92 -9.61
N THR A 90 0.36 3.11 -9.41
CA THR A 90 0.94 2.29 -10.48
C THR A 90 -0.05 1.21 -10.92
N LYS A 91 -0.07 0.94 -12.23
CA LYS A 91 -0.76 -0.24 -12.76
C LYS A 91 0.14 -1.44 -12.55
N LYS A 92 -0.33 -2.46 -11.83
CA LYS A 92 0.47 -3.67 -11.64
C LYS A 92 0.47 -4.52 -12.92
N GLN A 93 1.65 -4.82 -13.44
CA GLN A 93 1.84 -5.94 -14.36
C GLN A 93 2.08 -7.19 -13.49
N TRP A 94 1.09 -8.08 -13.41
CA TRP A 94 1.21 -9.31 -12.61
C TRP A 94 1.47 -10.49 -13.57
N GLU A 95 2.57 -11.24 -13.37
CA GLU A 95 2.94 -12.47 -14.10
C GLU A 95 2.55 -13.80 -13.38
N GLY A 96 1.26 -14.10 -13.24
CA GLY A 96 0.84 -15.34 -12.57
C GLY A 96 -0.66 -15.57 -12.47
N LYS A 97 -1.01 -16.79 -12.05
CA LYS A 97 -2.38 -17.34 -12.12
C LYS A 97 -3.14 -17.03 -10.84
N MET A 98 -4.13 -16.13 -10.91
CA MET A 98 -5.09 -15.93 -9.81
C MET A 98 -6.24 -16.93 -9.87
N LYS A 99 -6.73 -17.32 -8.69
CA LYS A 99 -7.95 -18.10 -8.49
C LYS A 99 -9.14 -17.12 -8.52
N ASN A 100 -10.09 -17.37 -9.42
CA ASN A 100 -11.44 -16.77 -9.50
C ASN A 100 -11.56 -15.23 -9.42
N ASN A 101 -11.72 -14.61 -10.60
CA ASN A 101 -12.49 -13.38 -10.83
C ASN A 101 -12.13 -12.10 -10.04
N ALA A 102 -10.85 -11.87 -9.72
CA ALA A 102 -10.36 -10.57 -9.29
C ALA A 102 -10.02 -9.70 -10.52
N THR A 103 -10.99 -8.95 -11.03
CA THR A 103 -10.87 -8.08 -12.21
C THR A 103 -10.05 -6.81 -11.98
N ASP A 104 -9.77 -6.46 -10.72
CA ASP A 104 -9.02 -5.24 -10.41
C ASP A 104 -7.53 -5.55 -10.17
N ARG A 105 -6.76 -5.47 -11.26
CA ARG A 105 -5.31 -5.74 -11.30
C ARG A 105 -4.47 -4.52 -10.90
N SER A 106 -5.10 -3.42 -10.52
CA SER A 106 -4.42 -2.14 -10.26
C SER A 106 -4.33 -1.85 -8.77
N TYR A 107 -3.27 -1.16 -8.36
CA TYR A 107 -3.25 -0.51 -7.06
C TYR A 107 -4.26 0.65 -7.10
N SER A 108 -5.01 0.83 -6.03
CA SER A 108 -5.83 2.02 -5.85
C SER A 108 -5.82 2.44 -4.39
N ALA A 109 -5.77 3.74 -4.15
CA ALA A 109 -5.82 4.27 -2.80
C ALA A 109 -6.65 5.55 -2.74
N GLU A 110 -7.35 5.70 -1.62
CA GLU A 110 -8.22 6.83 -1.32
C GLU A 110 -8.04 7.19 0.15
N LEU A 111 -7.92 8.48 0.45
CA LEU A 111 -7.88 8.99 1.82
C LEU A 111 -9.21 9.64 2.18
N GLY A 112 -9.76 9.25 3.32
CA GLY A 112 -11.04 9.75 3.82
C GLY A 112 -11.00 11.25 4.10
N VAL A 113 -12.18 11.88 3.99
CA VAL A 113 -12.35 13.30 4.32
C VAL A 113 -12.05 13.53 5.80
N GLY A 114 -11.26 14.57 6.10
CA GLY A 114 -10.72 14.82 7.43
C GLY A 114 -9.54 13.92 7.81
N LEU A 115 -8.96 13.19 6.84
CA LEU A 115 -7.70 12.45 6.93
C LEU A 115 -7.71 11.26 7.91
N ARG A 116 -8.90 10.78 8.28
CA ARG A 116 -9.05 9.82 9.40
C ARG A 116 -8.74 8.37 9.05
N GLY A 117 -8.71 8.02 7.77
CA GLY A 117 -8.46 6.65 7.35
C GLY A 117 -8.17 6.53 5.86
N VAL A 118 -7.33 5.57 5.52
CA VAL A 118 -6.89 5.26 4.16
C VAL A 118 -7.53 3.95 3.74
N THR A 119 -8.16 3.95 2.57
CA THR A 119 -8.50 2.73 1.84
C THR A 119 -7.39 2.44 0.85
N TYR A 120 -6.85 1.24 0.87
CA TYR A 120 -5.87 0.78 -0.11
C TYR A 120 -6.28 -0.58 -0.67
N ARG A 121 -6.21 -0.72 -1.98
CA ARG A 121 -6.43 -1.96 -2.71
C ARG A 121 -5.12 -2.39 -3.35
N ALA A 122 -4.72 -3.60 -3.03
CA ALA A 122 -3.50 -4.22 -3.51
C ALA A 122 -3.81 -5.69 -3.81
N HIS A 123 -3.33 -6.21 -4.93
CA HIS A 123 -3.49 -7.62 -5.29
C HIS A 123 -4.97 -8.10 -5.31
N GLY A 124 -5.90 -7.23 -5.72
CA GLY A 124 -7.34 -7.52 -5.72
C GLY A 124 -8.00 -7.47 -4.33
N VAL A 125 -7.23 -7.35 -3.25
CA VAL A 125 -7.72 -7.25 -1.87
C VAL A 125 -7.80 -5.79 -1.47
N LYS A 126 -8.95 -5.38 -0.93
CA LYS A 126 -9.16 -4.06 -0.34
C LYS A 126 -9.05 -4.17 1.17
N PHE A 127 -8.36 -3.22 1.79
CA PHE A 127 -8.33 -3.06 3.23
C PHE A 127 -8.29 -1.58 3.60
N TRP A 128 -8.57 -1.31 4.87
CA TRP A 128 -8.69 0.02 5.43
C TRP A 128 -7.86 0.12 6.70
N PHE A 129 -7.21 1.27 6.90
CA PHE A 129 -6.40 1.52 8.08
C PHE A 129 -6.41 2.99 8.47
N ASN A 130 -6.15 3.25 9.75
CA ASN A 130 -5.97 4.60 10.28
C ASN A 130 -4.49 4.85 10.56
N PRO A 131 -3.88 5.88 9.94
CA PRO A 131 -2.51 6.24 10.24
C PRO A 131 -2.39 6.89 11.60
N ASP A 132 -1.24 6.70 12.23
CA ASP A 132 -0.87 7.39 13.45
C ASP A 132 -0.49 8.84 13.07
N THR A 133 -0.91 9.82 13.87
CA THR A 133 -0.78 11.26 13.55
C THR A 133 0.07 11.96 14.60
N VAL A 134 1.01 12.79 14.16
CA VAL A 134 1.86 13.64 15.00
C VAL A 134 1.80 15.07 14.49
N GLU A 135 1.65 16.04 15.39
CA GLU A 135 1.76 17.46 15.06
C GLU A 135 3.24 17.86 15.02
N ASP A 136 3.72 18.38 13.90
CA ASP A 136 5.03 18.99 13.73
C ASP A 136 4.85 20.51 13.67
N VAL A 137 4.87 21.13 14.85
CA VAL A 137 4.64 22.58 15.01
C VAL A 137 5.75 23.39 14.36
N GLU A 138 6.99 22.94 14.40
CA GLU A 138 8.13 23.67 13.78
C GLU A 138 8.07 23.61 12.26
N GLY A 139 7.62 22.47 11.71
CA GLY A 139 7.40 22.29 10.27
C GLY A 139 6.05 22.79 9.76
N ASP A 140 5.20 23.38 10.62
CA ASP A 140 3.83 23.82 10.32
C ASP A 140 2.98 22.75 9.59
N ARG A 141 3.00 21.51 10.09
CA ARG A 141 2.35 20.37 9.44
C ARG A 141 1.91 19.27 10.41
N TRP A 142 0.98 18.43 9.95
CA TRP A 142 0.71 17.12 10.52
C TRP A 142 1.53 16.06 9.78
N VAL A 143 2.11 15.12 10.50
CA VAL A 143 2.83 13.97 9.94
C VAL A 143 2.06 12.69 10.26
N TYR A 144 1.73 11.93 9.22
CA TYR A 144 0.98 10.68 9.30
C TYR A 144 1.87 9.49 8.95
N ASN A 145 1.81 8.43 9.75
CA ASN A 145 2.60 7.22 9.53
C ASN A 145 1.82 5.95 9.83
N LYS A 146 2.06 4.88 9.08
CA LYS A 146 1.64 3.53 9.48
C LYS A 146 2.58 2.46 8.95
N LYS A 147 2.83 1.44 9.74
CA LYS A 147 3.47 0.19 9.31
C LYS A 147 2.52 -0.97 9.59
N MET A 148 2.32 -1.84 8.60
CA MET A 148 1.41 -2.97 8.67
C MET A 148 2.06 -4.20 8.07
N TRP A 149 1.85 -5.35 8.70
CA TRP A 149 2.40 -6.64 8.23
C TRP A 149 3.91 -6.69 8.09
N CYS A 150 4.62 -5.74 8.67
CA CYS A 150 6.07 -5.73 8.73
C CYS A 150 6.54 -6.69 9.82
N ALA A 151 7.75 -7.23 9.65
CA ALA A 151 8.48 -7.86 10.74
C ALA A 151 8.51 -6.94 11.96
N GLU A 152 8.23 -7.47 13.14
CA GLU A 152 8.69 -6.81 14.36
C GLU A 152 10.21 -6.79 14.32
N LYS A 153 10.79 -5.61 14.54
CA LYS A 153 12.24 -5.46 14.71
C LYS A 153 12.60 -5.74 16.16
#